data_AF-A0A971NLE6-F1
#
_entry.id   AF-A0A971NLE6-F1
#
_cell.length_a   1.000
_cell.length_b   1.000
_cell.length_c   1.000
_cell.angle_alpha   90.00
_cell.angle_beta   90.00
_cell.angle_gamma   90.00
#
_symmetry.space_group_name_H-M   'P 1'
#
loop_
_entity.id
_entity.type
_entity.pdbx_description
1 polymer ?
#
loop_
_entity_poly.entity_id
_entity_poly.type
_entity_poly.pdbx_seq_one_letter_code
_entity_poly.pdbx_strand_id
1 'polypeptide(L)'
;QDKEEAKALLEKSGWADTNGDGTLEKDGKDLEISILVGQSWSPREIKIVQACQSQLQDVGFKVTINQVESAAFSEIEKAGEFDIIMRTGYFVWGPYPHHVKIHFSKNYASHYNNPEYDELIMKSESVSDNEKPEIYKEIQQMILDDLPAFYIVHEEKIVATRSNVHGYEISAEDPWLELKGITIDK
;
A
#
# COMPACT_ATOMS: atom_id res chain seq x y z
N GLN A 1 4.40 16.28 5.55
CA GLN A 1 2.94 16.33 5.35
C GLN A 1 2.47 17.71 5.78
N ASP A 2 1.63 18.35 4.96
CA ASP A 2 1.08 19.68 5.20
C ASP A 2 -0.41 19.55 5.55
N LYS A 3 -0.73 19.71 6.84
CA LYS A 3 -2.11 19.59 7.33
C LYS A 3 -2.98 20.75 6.87
N GLU A 4 -2.40 21.92 6.67
CA GLU A 4 -3.14 23.12 6.26
C GLU A 4 -3.54 23.01 4.79
N GLU A 5 -2.65 22.51 3.94
CA GLU A 5 -2.98 22.23 2.54
C GLU A 5 -4.09 21.16 2.41
N ALA A 6 -4.02 20.08 3.21
CA ALA A 6 -5.07 19.06 3.22
C ALA A 6 -6.44 19.64 3.62
N LYS A 7 -6.50 20.45 4.68
CA LYS A 7 -7.72 21.14 5.10
C LYS A 7 -8.25 22.08 4.02
N ALA A 8 -7.37 22.88 3.40
CA ALA A 8 -7.76 23.79 2.33
C ALA A 8 -8.33 23.05 1.11
N LEU A 9 -7.80 21.87 0.76
CA LEU A 9 -8.34 21.03 -0.31
C LEU A 9 -9.72 20.48 0.04
N LEU A 10 -9.93 20.05 1.29
CA LEU A 10 -11.22 19.55 1.77
C LEU A 10 -12.28 20.67 1.75
N GLU A 11 -11.95 21.84 2.28
CA GLU A 11 -12.81 23.03 2.25
C GLU A 11 -13.19 23.44 0.83
N LYS A 12 -12.20 23.52 -0.09
CA LYS A 12 -12.43 23.82 -1.51
C LYS A 12 -13.33 22.77 -2.19
N SER A 13 -13.30 21.55 -1.68
CA SER A 13 -14.14 20.44 -2.14
C SER A 13 -15.54 20.43 -1.52
N GLY A 14 -15.85 21.39 -0.64
CA GLY A 14 -17.16 21.59 -0.02
C GLY A 14 -17.37 20.82 1.28
N TRP A 15 -16.30 20.33 1.90
CA TRP A 15 -16.34 19.70 3.22
C TRP A 15 -16.14 20.78 4.30
N ALA A 16 -16.98 20.76 5.33
CA ALA A 16 -16.87 21.68 6.47
C ALA A 16 -17.46 21.03 7.71
N ASP A 17 -16.90 21.32 8.89
CA ASP A 17 -17.52 20.96 10.16
C ASP A 17 -18.69 21.93 10.43
N THR A 18 -19.91 21.42 10.27
CA THR A 18 -21.16 22.18 10.39
C THR A 18 -21.83 22.01 11.75
N ASN A 19 -21.42 21.02 12.54
CA ASN A 19 -22.06 20.65 13.81
C ASN A 19 -21.14 20.85 15.04
N GLY A 20 -19.85 21.13 14.83
CA GLY A 20 -18.83 21.39 15.85
C GLY A 20 -18.23 20.15 16.51
N ASP A 21 -18.41 18.95 15.95
CA ASP A 21 -17.90 17.70 16.50
C ASP A 21 -16.48 17.33 16.05
N GLY A 22 -15.92 18.09 15.10
CA GLY A 22 -14.58 17.89 14.54
C GLY A 22 -14.54 17.00 13.30
N THR A 23 -15.65 16.36 12.91
CA THR A 23 -15.80 15.66 11.64
C THR A 23 -16.27 16.66 10.57
N LEU A 24 -15.81 16.52 9.33
CA LEU A 24 -16.33 17.33 8.23
C LEU A 24 -17.60 16.71 7.66
N GLU A 25 -18.54 17.53 7.24
CA GLU A 25 -19.72 17.10 6.50
C GLU A 25 -19.80 17.74 5.11
N LYS A 26 -20.48 17.02 4.21
CA LYS A 26 -20.90 17.52 2.91
C LYS A 26 -22.25 16.91 2.56
N ASP A 27 -23.19 17.75 2.12
CA ASP A 27 -24.55 17.32 1.75
C ASP A 27 -25.27 16.50 2.85
N GLY A 28 -25.00 16.84 4.12
CA GLY A 28 -25.59 16.17 5.29
C GLY A 28 -25.00 14.79 5.61
N LYS A 29 -23.82 14.47 5.08
CA LYS A 29 -23.09 13.22 5.36
C LYS A 29 -21.71 13.52 5.94
N ASP A 30 -21.33 12.76 6.95
CA ASP A 30 -19.99 12.76 7.54
C ASP A 30 -18.94 12.31 6.53
N LEU A 31 -17.74 12.88 6.63
CA LEU A 31 -16.54 12.42 5.96
C LEU A 31 -16.02 11.16 6.68
N GLU A 32 -16.71 10.05 6.44
CA GLU A 32 -16.41 8.76 7.05
C GLU A 32 -15.69 7.84 6.06
N ILE A 33 -14.62 7.20 6.53
CA ILE A 33 -13.88 6.18 5.78
C ILE A 33 -13.53 4.99 6.67
N SER A 34 -13.34 3.84 6.02
CA SER A 34 -12.88 2.60 6.62
C SER A 34 -11.50 2.18 6.11
N ILE A 35 -10.65 1.73 7.02
CA ILE A 35 -9.34 1.13 6.69
C ILE A 35 -9.41 -0.37 6.98
N LEU A 36 -9.37 -1.19 5.92
CA LEU A 36 -9.31 -2.64 6.01
C LEU A 36 -7.87 -3.11 6.31
N VAL A 37 -7.73 -3.98 7.29
CA VAL A 37 -6.44 -4.58 7.69
C VAL A 37 -6.61 -6.03 8.12
N GLY A 38 -5.67 -6.91 7.75
CA GLY A 38 -5.69 -8.31 8.14
C GLY A 38 -5.29 -8.54 9.60
N GLN A 39 -5.95 -9.45 10.31
CA GLN A 39 -5.61 -9.83 11.69
C GLN A 39 -4.27 -10.56 11.79
N SER A 40 -3.87 -11.29 10.76
CA SER A 40 -2.62 -12.03 10.70
C SER A 40 -1.39 -11.14 10.49
N TRP A 41 -1.57 -9.83 10.36
CA TRP A 41 -0.48 -8.90 10.07
C TRP A 41 0.29 -8.51 11.31
N SER A 42 1.53 -8.08 11.11
CA SER A 42 2.43 -7.81 12.21
C SER A 42 1.94 -6.60 13.03
N PRO A 43 2.33 -6.50 14.31
CA PRO A 43 2.04 -5.34 15.14
C PRO A 43 2.50 -4.00 14.55
N ARG A 44 3.42 -4.01 13.56
CA ARG A 44 3.87 -2.82 12.85
C ARG A 44 2.78 -2.27 11.93
N GLU A 45 2.12 -3.08 11.11
CA GLU A 45 1.09 -2.60 10.18
C GLU A 45 -0.06 -1.95 10.96
N ILE A 46 -0.47 -2.55 12.09
CA ILE A 46 -1.51 -1.98 12.95
C ILE A 46 -1.12 -0.60 13.49
N LYS A 47 0.14 -0.42 13.92
CA LYS A 47 0.62 0.90 14.38
C LYS A 47 0.63 1.94 13.26
N ILE A 48 0.99 1.54 12.05
CA ILE A 48 0.95 2.44 10.88
C ILE A 48 -0.50 2.86 10.61
N VAL A 49 -1.45 1.91 10.58
CA VAL A 49 -2.87 2.20 10.36
C VAL A 49 -3.42 3.13 11.45
N GLN A 50 -3.07 2.92 12.72
CA GLN A 50 -3.46 3.80 13.83
C GLN A 50 -2.87 5.23 13.68
N ALA A 51 -1.63 5.34 13.21
CA ALA A 51 -1.03 6.65 12.93
C ALA A 51 -1.75 7.35 11.77
N CYS A 52 -2.09 6.62 10.70
CA CYS A 52 -2.90 7.16 9.60
C CYS A 52 -4.28 7.61 10.10
N GLN A 53 -4.97 6.80 10.91
CA GLN A 53 -6.25 7.16 11.53
C GLN A 53 -6.12 8.49 12.29
N SER A 54 -5.12 8.63 13.15
CA SER A 54 -4.91 9.87 13.91
C SER A 54 -4.64 11.07 13.02
N GLN A 55 -3.82 10.92 11.97
CA GLN A 55 -3.50 12.01 11.04
C GLN A 55 -4.72 12.45 10.20
N LEU A 56 -5.57 11.51 9.82
CA LEU A 56 -6.81 11.78 9.08
C LEU A 56 -7.87 12.42 9.98
N GLN A 57 -7.97 11.99 11.24
CA GLN A 57 -8.83 12.63 12.24
C GLN A 57 -8.43 14.09 12.50
N ASP A 58 -7.13 14.41 12.53
CA ASP A 58 -6.65 15.79 12.69
C ASP A 58 -7.07 16.75 11.56
N VAL A 59 -7.50 16.21 10.41
CA VAL A 59 -8.02 16.98 9.26
C VAL A 59 -9.51 16.73 9.02
N GLY A 60 -10.20 16.08 9.98
CA GLY A 60 -11.65 16.01 10.06
C GLY A 60 -12.31 14.79 9.41
N PHE A 61 -11.56 13.70 9.21
CA PHE A 61 -12.15 12.40 8.85
C PHE A 61 -12.61 11.64 10.10
N LYS A 62 -13.77 11.01 10.00
CA LYS A 62 -14.16 9.91 10.87
C LYS A 62 -13.61 8.61 10.29
N VAL A 63 -12.69 7.97 11.00
CA VAL A 63 -11.95 6.81 10.48
C VAL A 63 -12.22 5.58 11.34
N THR A 64 -12.71 4.51 10.70
CA THR A 64 -12.92 3.19 11.32
C THR A 64 -11.86 2.20 10.84
N ILE A 65 -11.20 1.50 11.76
CA ILE A 65 -10.26 0.42 11.41
C ILE A 65 -10.99 -0.91 11.44
N ASN A 66 -11.08 -1.58 10.29
CA ASN A 66 -11.73 -2.88 10.13
C ASN A 66 -10.68 -3.98 10.13
N GLN A 67 -10.42 -4.56 11.30
CA GLN A 67 -9.45 -5.64 11.45
C GLN A 67 -10.13 -7.02 11.37
N VAL A 68 -9.87 -7.76 10.29
CA VAL A 68 -10.59 -9.01 9.98
C VAL A 68 -9.66 -10.20 9.74
N GLU A 69 -10.16 -11.41 9.98
CA GLU A 69 -9.44 -12.66 9.68
C GLU A 69 -9.19 -12.85 8.18
N SER A 70 -8.17 -13.65 7.84
CA SER A 70 -7.64 -13.75 6.47
C SER A 70 -8.67 -14.14 5.40
N ALA A 71 -9.66 -15.00 5.74
CA ALA A 71 -10.72 -15.39 4.82
C ALA A 71 -11.65 -14.21 4.50
N ALA A 72 -12.17 -13.54 5.54
CA ALA A 72 -13.02 -12.37 5.39
C ALA A 72 -12.28 -11.22 4.70
N PHE A 73 -11.01 -11.01 5.03
CA PHE A 73 -10.15 -10.03 4.36
C PHE A 73 -10.13 -10.23 2.84
N SER A 74 -9.94 -11.47 2.39
CA SER A 74 -9.91 -11.82 0.97
C SER A 74 -11.27 -11.66 0.29
N GLU A 75 -12.37 -11.91 0.99
CA GLU A 75 -13.72 -11.71 0.48
C GLU A 75 -14.04 -10.23 0.30
N ILE A 76 -13.78 -9.41 1.33
CA ILE A 76 -13.96 -7.96 1.31
C ILE A 76 -13.07 -7.32 0.24
N GLU A 77 -11.81 -7.75 0.14
CA GLU A 77 -10.88 -7.30 -0.90
C GLU A 77 -11.46 -7.58 -2.29
N LYS A 78 -11.89 -8.81 -2.58
CA LYS A 78 -12.42 -9.16 -3.91
C LYS A 78 -13.70 -8.41 -4.23
N ALA A 79 -14.53 -8.13 -3.22
CA ALA A 79 -15.77 -7.39 -3.38
C ALA A 79 -15.56 -5.88 -3.55
N GLY A 80 -14.39 -5.35 -3.15
CA GLY A 80 -14.13 -3.91 -3.14
C GLY A 80 -14.89 -3.17 -2.04
N GLU A 81 -15.23 -3.87 -0.95
CA GLU A 81 -16.04 -3.33 0.16
C GLU A 81 -15.15 -2.62 1.21
N PHE A 82 -14.33 -1.66 0.76
CA PHE A 82 -13.44 -0.87 1.60
C PHE A 82 -13.15 0.50 0.97
N ASP A 83 -12.82 1.50 1.78
CA ASP A 83 -12.36 2.81 1.28
C ASP A 83 -10.83 2.83 1.12
N ILE A 84 -10.14 2.30 2.14
CA ILE A 84 -8.68 2.15 2.15
C ILE A 84 -8.35 0.72 2.58
N ILE A 85 -7.37 0.12 1.94
CA ILE A 85 -6.80 -1.16 2.34
C ILE A 85 -5.31 -0.96 2.62
N MET A 86 -4.86 -1.31 3.83
CA MET A 86 -3.42 -1.43 4.06
C MET A 86 -2.93 -2.66 3.26
N ARG A 87 -1.73 -2.64 2.68
CA ARG A 87 -1.12 -3.78 1.95
C ARG A 87 0.38 -3.81 2.17
N THR A 88 0.97 -5.01 2.16
CA THR A 88 2.43 -5.22 2.14
C THR A 88 2.78 -6.37 1.19
N GLY A 89 4.02 -6.36 0.66
CA GLY A 89 4.66 -7.55 0.10
C GLY A 89 4.24 -8.04 -1.29
N TYR A 90 3.49 -7.28 -2.08
CA TYR A 90 3.09 -7.72 -3.43
C TYR A 90 4.12 -7.39 -4.51
N PHE A 91 4.51 -8.42 -5.28
CA PHE A 91 5.33 -8.32 -6.50
C PHE A 91 6.64 -7.50 -6.34
N VAL A 92 7.42 -7.74 -5.28
CA VAL A 92 8.69 -7.02 -5.04
C VAL A 92 9.92 -7.68 -5.68
N TRP A 93 9.73 -8.75 -6.45
CA TRP A 93 10.82 -9.59 -6.97
C TRP A 93 11.21 -9.23 -8.40
N GLY A 94 12.51 -9.32 -8.67
CA GLY A 94 13.12 -9.12 -9.98
C GLY A 94 13.74 -7.73 -10.14
N PRO A 95 14.38 -7.47 -11.29
CA PRO A 95 15.16 -6.25 -11.53
C PRO A 95 14.30 -5.00 -11.78
N TYR A 96 12.97 -5.14 -11.79
CA TYR A 96 12.02 -4.07 -12.10
C TYR A 96 10.96 -3.97 -10.99
N PRO A 97 10.34 -2.80 -10.81
CA PRO A 97 9.35 -2.55 -9.75
C PRO A 97 8.02 -3.25 -10.08
N HIS A 98 7.94 -4.57 -9.95
CA HIS A 98 6.76 -5.34 -10.31
C HIS A 98 5.53 -5.05 -9.43
N HIS A 99 5.68 -4.37 -8.29
CA HIS A 99 4.58 -3.96 -7.41
C HIS A 99 3.51 -3.15 -8.16
N VAL A 100 3.90 -2.42 -9.21
CA VAL A 100 2.98 -1.66 -10.09
C VAL A 100 1.89 -2.54 -10.73
N LYS A 101 2.14 -3.85 -10.89
CA LYS A 101 1.16 -4.82 -11.44
C LYS A 101 -0.04 -5.06 -10.52
N ILE A 102 0.03 -4.63 -9.25
CA ILE A 102 -1.14 -4.69 -8.36
C ILE A 102 -2.31 -3.86 -8.90
N HIS A 103 -2.02 -2.83 -9.68
CA HIS A 103 -2.98 -1.88 -10.26
C HIS A 103 -3.48 -2.26 -11.65
N PHE A 104 -3.01 -3.37 -12.23
CA PHE A 104 -3.56 -3.85 -13.49
C PHE A 104 -5.04 -4.20 -13.31
N SER A 105 -5.92 -3.73 -14.21
CA SER A 105 -7.38 -3.77 -13.95
C SER A 105 -7.98 -5.16 -13.76
N LYS A 106 -7.32 -6.20 -14.28
CA LYS A 106 -7.72 -7.61 -14.07
C LYS A 106 -7.29 -8.16 -12.70
N ASN A 107 -6.51 -7.41 -11.94
CA ASN A 107 -6.17 -7.69 -10.56
C ASN A 107 -7.19 -7.03 -9.64
N TYR A 108 -7.88 -7.84 -8.83
CA TYR A 108 -8.91 -7.36 -7.90
C TYR A 108 -8.34 -6.63 -6.68
N ALA A 109 -7.02 -6.61 -6.49
CA ALA A 109 -6.41 -6.14 -5.25
C ALA A 109 -6.53 -4.62 -5.05
N SER A 110 -6.37 -3.82 -6.12
CA SER A 110 -6.41 -2.36 -6.01
C SER A 110 -7.70 -1.72 -6.53
N HIS A 111 -8.54 -2.46 -7.26
CA HIS A 111 -9.74 -1.94 -7.95
C HIS A 111 -9.49 -0.72 -8.85
N TYR A 112 -8.25 -0.47 -9.25
CA TYR A 112 -7.90 0.62 -10.14
C TYR A 112 -8.19 0.19 -11.58
N ASN A 113 -8.77 1.10 -12.37
CA ASN A 113 -9.16 0.82 -13.75
C ASN A 113 -8.79 2.00 -14.64
N ASN A 114 -7.70 1.84 -15.37
CA ASN A 114 -7.24 2.78 -16.37
C ASN A 114 -6.73 1.98 -17.59
N PRO A 115 -7.41 2.04 -18.74
CA PRO A 115 -7.00 1.32 -19.95
C PRO A 115 -5.59 1.67 -20.44
N GLU A 116 -5.16 2.93 -20.30
CA GLU A 116 -3.82 3.36 -20.71
C GLU A 116 -2.75 2.75 -19.80
N TYR A 117 -3.04 2.68 -18.50
CA TYR A 117 -2.16 1.99 -17.53
C TYR A 117 -2.02 0.50 -17.87
N ASP A 118 -3.13 -0.17 -18.19
CA ASP A 118 -3.13 -1.57 -18.59
C ASP A 118 -2.30 -1.83 -19.86
N GLU A 119 -2.38 -0.94 -20.84
CA GLU A 119 -1.57 -0.99 -22.06
C GLU A 119 -0.07 -0.89 -21.74
N LEU A 120 0.34 0.01 -20.85
CA LEU A 120 1.73 0.13 -20.42
C LEU A 120 2.22 -1.11 -19.67
N ILE A 121 1.39 -1.69 -18.80
CA ILE A 121 1.72 -2.94 -18.11
C ILE A 121 1.93 -4.07 -19.13
N MET A 122 1.01 -4.27 -20.08
CA MET A 122 1.15 -5.29 -21.13
C MET A 122 2.36 -5.04 -22.04
N LYS A 123 2.65 -3.78 -22.36
CA LYS A 123 3.83 -3.39 -23.13
C LYS A 123 5.11 -3.74 -22.37
N SER A 124 5.18 -3.46 -21.07
CA SER A 124 6.33 -3.78 -20.22
C SER A 124 6.72 -5.27 -20.24
N GLU A 125 5.74 -6.15 -20.48
CA GLU A 125 5.95 -7.61 -20.56
C GLU A 125 6.37 -8.11 -21.93
N SER A 126 6.16 -7.33 -23.00
CA SER A 126 6.41 -7.74 -24.38
C SER A 126 7.66 -7.10 -25.01
N VAL A 127 8.22 -6.06 -24.39
CA VAL A 127 9.41 -5.36 -24.90
C VAL A 127 10.73 -5.91 -24.36
N SER A 128 11.81 -5.52 -25.01
CA SER A 128 13.18 -5.80 -24.58
C SER A 128 13.59 -5.01 -23.33
N ASP A 129 14.58 -5.49 -22.57
CA ASP A 129 14.98 -4.89 -21.29
C ASP A 129 15.46 -3.43 -21.40
N ASN A 130 16.02 -3.02 -22.54
CA ASN A 130 16.45 -1.64 -22.76
C ASN A 130 15.30 -0.65 -22.96
N GLU A 131 14.09 -1.12 -23.25
CA GLU A 131 12.90 -0.26 -23.44
C GLU A 131 12.06 -0.13 -22.15
N LYS A 132 12.21 -1.08 -21.21
CA LYS A 132 11.45 -1.11 -19.95
C LYS A 132 11.60 0.14 -19.08
N PRO A 133 12.78 0.77 -18.92
CA PRO A 133 12.94 1.89 -17.99
C PRO A 133 11.98 3.08 -18.26
N GLU A 134 11.81 3.48 -19.52
CA GLU A 134 10.91 4.59 -19.85
C GLU A 134 9.43 4.21 -19.64
N ILE A 135 9.04 2.96 -19.95
CA ILE A 135 7.68 2.48 -19.69
C ILE A 135 7.39 2.47 -18.18
N TYR A 136 8.31 1.97 -17.35
CA TYR A 136 8.13 1.96 -15.90
C TYR A 136 8.09 3.38 -15.30
N LYS A 137 8.79 4.33 -15.91
CA LYS A 137 8.71 5.75 -15.53
C LYS A 137 7.32 6.32 -15.82
N GLU A 138 6.74 6.04 -16.98
CA GLU A 138 5.36 6.46 -17.31
C GLU A 138 4.34 5.81 -16.36
N ILE A 139 4.47 4.51 -16.08
CA ILE A 139 3.64 3.78 -15.12
C ILE A 139 3.71 4.42 -13.73
N GLN A 140 4.91 4.71 -13.24
CA GLN A 140 5.09 5.35 -11.92
C GLN A 140 4.51 6.75 -11.89
N GLN A 141 4.64 7.51 -12.97
CA GLN A 141 4.03 8.84 -13.06
C GLN A 141 2.50 8.75 -12.97
N MET A 142 1.87 7.80 -13.65
CA MET A 142 0.43 7.57 -13.53
C MET A 142 0.01 7.21 -12.11
N ILE A 143 0.81 6.42 -11.38
CA ILE A 143 0.52 6.12 -9.97
C ILE A 143 0.61 7.38 -9.10
N LEU A 144 1.54 8.28 -9.38
CA LEU A 144 1.69 9.54 -8.64
C LEU A 144 0.59 10.55 -8.96
N ASP A 145 0.08 10.54 -10.19
CA ASP A 145 -0.96 11.47 -10.64
C ASP A 145 -2.36 11.00 -10.21
N ASP A 146 -2.65 9.70 -10.36
CA ASP A 146 -3.97 9.13 -10.06
C ASP A 146 -4.10 8.64 -8.61
N LEU A 147 -2.96 8.42 -7.93
CA LEU A 147 -2.87 7.97 -6.53
C LEU A 147 -3.72 6.73 -6.20
N PRO A 148 -3.67 5.62 -6.98
CA PRO A 148 -4.36 4.38 -6.64
C PRO A 148 -3.78 3.70 -5.39
N ALA A 149 -2.59 4.09 -4.95
CA ALA A 149 -1.99 3.70 -3.67
C ALA A 149 -1.05 4.78 -3.15
N PHE A 150 -0.94 4.87 -1.82
CA PHE A 150 0.08 5.64 -1.12
C PHE A 150 1.15 4.69 -0.56
N TYR A 151 2.40 4.83 -1.00
CA TYR A 151 3.53 4.05 -0.49
C TYR A 151 4.08 4.69 0.80
N ILE A 152 3.96 4.00 1.93
CA ILE A 152 4.25 4.57 3.26
C ILE A 152 5.64 4.14 3.76
N VAL A 153 6.02 2.88 3.57
CA VAL A 153 7.26 2.30 4.12
C VAL A 153 7.86 1.33 3.11
N HIS A 154 9.17 1.40 2.94
CA HIS A 154 9.97 0.32 2.36
C HIS A 154 10.62 -0.46 3.49
N GLU A 155 10.31 -1.76 3.59
CA GLU A 155 10.76 -2.59 4.70
C GLU A 155 12.20 -3.05 4.50
N GLU A 156 13.01 -2.93 5.56
CA GLU A 156 14.34 -3.54 5.60
C GLU A 156 14.29 -4.87 6.34
N LYS A 157 14.86 -5.92 5.74
CA LYS A 157 14.99 -7.23 6.37
C LYS A 157 16.18 -7.20 7.32
N ILE A 158 15.92 -7.41 8.61
CA ILE A 158 16.94 -7.51 9.65
C ILE A 158 16.99 -8.96 10.12
N VAL A 159 18.17 -9.58 10.05
CA VAL A 159 18.38 -10.96 10.52
C VAL A 159 19.48 -10.97 11.58
N ALA A 160 19.18 -11.56 12.73
CA ALA A 160 20.14 -11.78 13.80
C ALA A 160 20.60 -13.24 13.77
N THR A 161 21.92 -13.44 13.68
CA THR A 161 22.55 -14.75 13.75
C THR A 161 23.38 -14.88 15.02
N ARG A 162 23.61 -16.12 15.49
CA ARG A 162 24.61 -16.37 16.54
C ARG A 162 26.01 -16.23 15.95
N SER A 163 26.99 -15.93 16.79
CA SER A 163 28.40 -15.76 16.38
C SER A 163 29.03 -17.02 15.75
N ASN A 164 28.43 -18.20 15.96
CA ASN A 164 28.88 -19.47 15.38
C ASN A 164 28.16 -19.83 14.07
N VAL A 165 27.29 -18.97 13.55
CA VAL A 165 26.60 -19.14 12.27
C VAL A 165 27.34 -18.35 11.21
N HIS A 166 27.81 -19.03 10.16
CA HIS A 166 28.58 -18.43 9.08
C HIS A 166 27.92 -18.63 7.72
N GLY A 167 28.21 -17.72 6.79
CA GLY A 167 27.76 -17.83 5.40
C GLY A 167 26.32 -17.39 5.14
N TYR A 168 25.64 -16.76 6.11
CA TYR A 168 24.32 -16.17 5.88
C TYR A 168 24.45 -14.77 5.27
N GLU A 169 23.81 -14.56 4.12
CA GLU A 169 23.71 -13.26 3.46
C GLU A 169 22.24 -12.93 3.19
N ILE A 170 21.85 -11.67 3.43
CA ILE A 170 20.52 -11.18 3.09
C ILE A 170 20.54 -10.81 1.61
N SER A 171 19.75 -11.52 0.79
CA SER A 171 19.56 -11.16 -0.62
C SER A 171 18.29 -10.33 -0.82
N ALA A 172 18.27 -9.53 -1.88
CA ALA A 172 17.10 -8.75 -2.29
C ALA A 172 15.97 -9.62 -2.90
N GLU A 173 16.22 -10.90 -3.16
CA GLU A 173 15.28 -11.81 -3.82
C GLU A 173 14.69 -12.87 -2.88
N ASP A 174 15.00 -12.82 -1.57
CA ASP A 174 14.64 -13.87 -0.63
C ASP A 174 13.47 -13.48 0.30
N PRO A 175 12.21 -13.88 -0.01
CA PRO A 175 11.09 -13.75 0.92
C PRO A 175 11.26 -14.57 2.20
N TRP A 176 12.13 -15.58 2.18
CA TRP A 176 12.25 -16.60 3.22
C TRP A 176 13.62 -16.54 3.87
N LEU A 177 14.03 -17.56 4.63
CA LEU A 177 15.41 -17.67 5.09
C LEU A 177 16.12 -18.62 4.12
N GLU A 178 16.92 -18.11 3.21
CA GLU A 178 17.80 -18.94 2.37
C GLU A 178 18.92 -19.52 3.24
N LEU A 179 18.88 -20.85 3.44
CA LEU A 179 19.81 -21.55 4.32
C LEU A 179 20.95 -22.24 3.56
N LYS A 180 20.95 -22.16 2.23
CA LYS A 180 21.98 -22.80 1.41
C LYS A 180 23.35 -22.18 1.68
N GLY A 181 24.32 -23.04 1.99
CA GLY A 181 25.69 -22.63 2.27
C GLY A 181 25.95 -22.16 3.70
N ILE A 182 24.93 -22.10 4.55
CA ILE A 182 25.11 -21.76 5.96
C ILE A 182 25.81 -22.90 6.71
N THR A 183 26.75 -22.55 7.56
CA THR A 183 27.44 -23.49 8.46
C THR A 183 27.29 -23.05 9.92
N ILE A 184 27.37 -24.01 10.84
CA ILE A 184 27.28 -23.78 12.28
C ILE A 184 28.45 -24.49 12.96
N ASP A 185 29.31 -23.73 13.64
CA ASP A 185 30.37 -24.30 14.47
C ASP A 185 29.77 -24.86 15.77
N LYS A 186 30.33 -25.99 16.24
CA LYS A 186 29.93 -26.62 17.51
C LYS A 186 30.53 -25.91 18.72
#